data_AF-A0A0J5FN39-F1
#
_entry.id   AF-A0A0J5FN39-F1
#
_cell.length_a   1.000
_cell.length_b   1.000
_cell.length_c   1.000
_cell.angle_alpha   90.00
_cell.angle_beta   90.00
_cell.angle_gamma   90.00
#
_symmetry.space_group_name_H-M   'P 1'
#
loop_
_entity.id
_entity.type
_entity.pdbx_description
1 polymer ?
#
loop_
_entity_poly.entity_id
_entity_poly.type
_entity_poly.pdbx_seq_one_letter_code
_entity_poly.pdbx_strand_id
1 'polypeptide(L)'
;ILDRAALQHAIAYAEREQAERGGKLIDKPTITQAIDRYRYIVRSSGLAGKNAPHSMRYHFAQQSGEYYTAQGFSEREALALASMDLGHGDGRGRYIRQVYYQKGEAE
;
A
#
# COMPACT_ATOMS: atom_id res chain seq x y z
N ILE A 1 10.44 5.08 -6.22
CA ILE A 1 9.22 4.36 -5.78
C ILE A 1 7.99 5.27 -5.88
N LEU A 2 7.97 6.47 -5.30
CA LEU A 2 6.82 7.39 -5.40
C LEU A 2 7.23 8.74 -5.98
N ASP A 3 6.33 9.34 -6.76
CA ASP A 3 6.43 10.74 -7.17
C ASP A 3 6.15 11.64 -5.96
N ARG A 4 7.18 12.40 -5.55
CA ARG A 4 7.10 13.28 -4.38
C ARG A 4 6.06 14.38 -4.55
N ALA A 5 5.98 14.98 -5.73
CA ALA A 5 5.05 16.08 -5.99
C ALA A 5 3.60 15.56 -5.98
N ALA A 6 3.36 14.41 -6.62
CA ALA A 6 2.05 13.76 -6.59
C ALA A 6 1.64 13.37 -5.16
N LEU A 7 2.56 12.85 -4.35
CA LEU A 7 2.29 12.49 -2.96
C LEU A 7 1.95 13.73 -2.11
N GLN A 8 2.73 14.81 -2.23
CA GLN A 8 2.45 16.06 -1.52
C GLN A 8 1.09 16.63 -1.90
N HIS A 9 0.74 16.58 -3.19
CA HIS A 9 -0.57 17.01 -3.67
C HIS A 9 -1.70 16.17 -3.06
N ALA A 10 -1.55 14.84 -3.04
CA ALA A 10 -2.55 13.94 -2.46
C ALA A 10 -2.77 14.17 -0.95
N ILE A 11 -1.69 14.41 -0.20
CA ILE A 11 -1.77 14.72 1.24
C ILE A 11 -2.47 16.06 1.46
N ALA A 12 -2.03 17.12 0.75
CA ALA A 12 -2.63 18.44 0.90
C ALA A 12 -4.13 18.44 0.54
N TYR A 13 -4.51 17.69 -0.50
CA TYR A 13 -5.91 17.46 -0.83
C TYR A 13 -6.66 16.76 0.31
N ALA A 14 -6.12 15.67 0.83
CA ALA A 14 -6.73 14.91 1.92
C ALA A 14 -6.94 15.77 3.18
N GLU A 15 -5.94 16.55 3.59
CA GLU A 15 -6.01 17.45 4.74
C GLU A 15 -7.09 18.52 4.58
N ARG A 16 -7.19 19.14 3.39
CA ARG A 16 -8.23 20.12 3.08
C ARG A 16 -9.62 19.50 3.18
N GLU A 17 -9.83 18.34 2.56
CA GLU A 17 -11.13 17.66 2.59
C GLU A 17 -11.51 17.23 4.02
N GLN A 18 -10.54 16.82 4.85
CA GLN A 18 -10.79 16.50 6.26
C GLN A 18 -11.21 17.72 7.06
N ALA A 19 -10.59 18.87 6.85
CA ALA A 19 -10.93 20.10 7.56
C ALA A 19 -12.40 20.49 7.32
N GLU A 20 -12.89 20.36 6.09
CA GLU A 20 -14.29 20.64 5.73
C GLU A 20 -15.29 19.61 6.27
N ARG A 21 -14.79 18.44 6.69
CA ARG A 21 -15.60 17.26 7.10
C ARG A 21 -15.41 16.89 8.57
N GLY A 22 -15.07 17.87 9.42
CA GLY A 22 -14.89 17.64 10.86
C GLY A 22 -13.80 16.62 11.18
N GLY A 23 -12.73 16.60 10.38
CA GLY A 23 -11.57 15.71 10.52
C GLY A 23 -11.68 14.38 9.75
N LYS A 24 -12.78 14.12 9.03
CA LYS A 24 -13.02 12.83 8.37
C LYS A 24 -12.76 12.86 6.86
N LEU A 25 -12.02 11.89 6.33
CA LEU A 25 -11.88 11.74 4.88
C LEU A 25 -13.18 11.24 4.24
N ILE A 26 -13.88 10.35 4.92
CA ILE A 26 -15.17 9.80 4.50
C ILE A 26 -16.18 10.15 5.59
N ASP A 27 -16.96 11.20 5.36
CA ASP A 27 -17.99 11.60 6.30
C ASP A 27 -19.26 10.76 6.12
N LYS A 28 -19.43 9.79 7.02
CA LYS A 28 -20.63 8.98 7.14
C LYS A 28 -21.06 8.88 8.60
N PRO A 29 -22.37 8.68 8.86
CA PRO A 29 -22.90 8.61 10.22
C PRO A 29 -22.29 7.50 11.08
N THR A 30 -21.98 6.34 10.48
CA THR A 30 -21.37 5.21 11.20
C THR A 30 -20.07 4.74 10.55
N ILE A 31 -19.22 4.09 11.35
CA ILE A 31 -17.97 3.48 10.87
C ILE A 31 -18.23 2.43 9.77
N THR A 32 -19.29 1.64 9.90
CA THR A 32 -19.68 0.64 8.89
C THR A 32 -19.98 1.29 7.55
N GLN A 33 -20.78 2.38 7.55
CA GLN A 33 -21.09 3.12 6.33
C GLN A 33 -19.84 3.79 5.72
N ALA A 34 -18.91 4.26 6.54
CA ALA A 34 -17.65 4.82 6.07
C ALA A 34 -16.78 3.74 5.39
N ILE A 35 -16.67 2.55 6.01
CA ILE A 35 -15.95 1.39 5.46
C ILE A 35 -16.59 0.95 4.14
N ASP A 36 -17.91 0.88 4.07
CA ASP A 36 -18.60 0.47 2.84
C ASP A 36 -18.44 1.49 1.72
N ARG A 37 -18.47 2.80 2.06
CA ARG A 37 -18.16 3.86 1.09
C ARG A 37 -16.72 3.76 0.59
N TYR A 38 -15.75 3.51 1.46
CA TYR A 38 -14.36 3.28 1.07
C TYR A 38 -14.25 2.09 0.09
N ARG A 39 -14.80 0.94 0.47
CA ARG A 39 -14.80 -0.27 -0.36
C ARG A 39 -15.46 -0.03 -1.72
N TYR A 40 -16.54 0.73 -1.76
CA TYR A 40 -17.19 1.13 -3.00
C TYR A 40 -16.26 1.97 -3.87
N ILE A 41 -15.65 3.04 -3.33
CA ILE A 41 -14.74 3.93 -4.08
C ILE A 41 -13.59 3.12 -4.69
N VAL A 42 -12.95 2.29 -3.87
CA VAL A 42 -11.84 1.43 -4.27
C VAL A 42 -12.24 0.49 -5.41
N ARG A 43 -13.36 -0.23 -5.27
CA ARG A 43 -13.86 -1.12 -6.34
C ARG A 43 -14.23 -0.36 -7.61
N SER A 44 -14.91 0.78 -7.48
CA SER A 44 -15.28 1.63 -8.62
C SER A 44 -14.07 2.23 -9.34
N SER A 45 -12.92 2.30 -8.66
CA SER A 45 -11.64 2.72 -9.23
C SER A 45 -10.86 1.56 -9.86
N GLY A 46 -11.48 0.38 -10.01
CA GLY A 46 -10.86 -0.79 -10.64
C GLY A 46 -10.07 -1.71 -9.69
N LEU A 47 -10.05 -1.42 -8.39
CA LEU A 47 -9.38 -2.26 -7.39
C LEU A 47 -10.29 -3.41 -6.95
N ALA A 48 -10.50 -4.35 -7.87
CA ALA A 48 -11.33 -5.54 -7.69
C ALA A 48 -10.68 -6.79 -8.33
N GLY A 49 -11.15 -7.99 -7.96
CA GLY A 49 -10.60 -9.25 -8.46
C GLY A 49 -9.10 -9.37 -8.20
N LYS A 50 -8.32 -9.67 -9.26
CA LYS A 50 -6.85 -9.74 -9.20
C LYS A 50 -6.17 -8.42 -8.79
N ASN A 51 -6.87 -7.29 -8.99
CA ASN A 51 -6.40 -5.96 -8.62
C ASN A 51 -6.98 -5.48 -7.27
N ALA A 52 -7.57 -6.37 -6.48
CA ALA A 52 -8.09 -6.01 -5.16
C ALA A 52 -6.99 -5.37 -4.29
N PRO A 53 -7.33 -4.54 -3.28
CA PRO A 53 -6.33 -3.73 -2.54
C PRO A 53 -5.12 -4.48 -1.97
N HIS A 54 -5.24 -5.78 -1.72
CA HIS A 54 -4.13 -6.62 -1.31
C HIS A 54 -3.02 -6.71 -2.38
N SER A 55 -3.37 -6.68 -3.67
CA SER A 55 -2.39 -6.63 -4.77
C SER A 55 -1.53 -5.37 -4.72
N MET A 56 -2.05 -4.24 -4.23
CA MET A 56 -1.25 -3.03 -4.03
C MET A 56 -0.18 -3.25 -2.96
N ARG A 57 -0.47 -4.04 -1.91
CA ARG A 57 0.55 -4.40 -0.91
C ARG A 57 1.64 -5.30 -1.53
N TYR A 58 1.25 -6.23 -2.40
CA TYR A 58 2.21 -7.03 -3.19
C TYR A 58 3.13 -6.17 -4.04
N HIS A 59 2.53 -5.32 -4.86
CA HIS A 59 3.27 -4.43 -5.74
C HIS A 59 4.20 -3.49 -4.97
N PHE A 60 3.73 -2.91 -3.85
CA PHE A 60 4.57 -2.08 -2.99
C PHE A 60 5.80 -2.83 -2.46
N ALA A 61 5.62 -4.03 -1.92
CA ALA A 61 6.73 -4.81 -1.36
C ALA A 61 7.76 -5.25 -2.42
N GLN A 62 7.29 -5.57 -3.64
CA GLN A 62 8.14 -5.86 -4.79
C GLN A 62 8.96 -4.63 -5.18
N GLN A 63 8.31 -3.49 -5.40
CA GLN A 63 9.00 -2.25 -5.75
C GLN A 63 9.97 -1.76 -4.67
N SER A 64 9.61 -1.90 -3.39
CA SER A 64 10.49 -1.52 -2.28
C SER A 64 11.75 -2.39 -2.23
N GLY A 65 11.61 -3.72 -2.33
CA GLY A 65 12.80 -4.58 -2.32
C GLY A 65 13.68 -4.40 -3.56
N GLU A 66 13.10 -4.24 -4.75
CA GLU A 66 13.85 -3.88 -5.96
C GLU A 66 14.64 -2.58 -5.79
N TYR A 67 14.02 -1.56 -5.20
CA TYR A 67 14.67 -0.29 -4.90
C TYR A 67 15.82 -0.44 -3.91
N TYR A 68 15.67 -1.21 -2.83
CA TYR A 68 16.76 -1.46 -1.89
C TYR A 68 17.88 -2.28 -2.52
N THR A 69 17.56 -3.31 -3.31
CA THR A 69 18.58 -4.06 -4.04
C THR A 69 19.35 -3.16 -5.02
N ALA A 70 18.68 -2.24 -5.71
CA ALA A 70 19.34 -1.26 -6.59
C ALA A 70 20.28 -0.29 -5.84
N GLN A 71 20.12 -0.14 -4.52
CA GLN A 71 21.04 0.62 -3.67
C GLN A 71 22.22 -0.19 -3.11
N GLY A 72 22.31 -1.48 -3.46
CA GLY A 72 23.42 -2.35 -3.04
C GLY A 72 23.15 -3.14 -1.76
N PHE A 73 21.94 -3.10 -1.21
CA PHE A 73 21.56 -3.98 -0.11
C PHE A 73 21.52 -5.44 -0.56
N SER A 74 21.95 -6.35 0.31
CA SER A 74 21.75 -7.77 0.07
C SER A 74 20.25 -8.11 0.01
N GLU A 75 19.89 -9.22 -0.63
CA GLU A 75 18.51 -9.69 -0.68
C GLU A 75 17.89 -9.79 0.72
N ARG A 76 18.67 -10.26 1.71
CA ARG A 76 18.20 -10.39 3.09
C ARG A 76 17.87 -9.02 3.72
N GLU A 77 18.72 -8.02 3.50
CA GLU A 77 18.50 -6.65 4.00
C GLU A 77 17.35 -5.96 3.28
N ALA A 78 17.27 -6.10 1.96
CA ALA A 78 16.17 -5.55 1.16
C ALA A 78 14.81 -6.12 1.60
N LEU A 79 14.73 -7.42 1.86
CA LEU A 79 13.51 -8.06 2.37
C LEU A 79 13.19 -7.62 3.81
N ALA A 80 14.19 -7.39 4.66
CA ALA A 80 13.98 -6.87 6.00
C ALA A 80 13.44 -5.43 5.97
N LEU A 81 13.99 -4.58 5.11
CA LEU A 81 13.52 -3.20 4.91
C LEU A 81 12.08 -3.16 4.38
N ALA A 82 11.78 -3.92 3.32
CA ALA A 82 10.41 -4.01 2.79
C ALA A 82 9.42 -4.57 3.84
N SER A 83 9.87 -5.50 4.70
CA SER A 83 9.07 -6.02 5.81
C SER A 83 8.77 -4.94 6.86
N MET A 84 9.76 -4.10 7.20
CA MET A 84 9.58 -2.97 8.11
C MET A 84 8.61 -1.93 7.51
N ASP A 85 8.73 -1.61 6.22
CA ASP A 85 7.82 -0.68 5.53
C ASP A 85 6.36 -1.16 5.54
N LEU A 86 6.13 -2.48 5.49
CA LEU A 86 4.80 -3.09 5.60
C LEU A 86 4.26 -3.16 7.04
N GLY A 87 5.06 -2.78 8.04
CA GLY A 87 4.73 -2.83 9.47
C GLY A 87 4.88 -4.23 10.07
N HIS A 88 5.75 -5.08 9.53
CA HIS A 88 5.95 -6.47 9.97
C HIS A 88 7.19 -6.69 10.85
N GLY A 89 8.01 -5.65 11.05
CA GLY A 89 9.33 -5.75 11.68
C GLY A 89 10.38 -6.35 10.75
N ASP A 90 11.63 -6.44 11.19
CA ASP A 90 12.79 -6.90 10.42
C ASP A 90 12.89 -8.45 10.31
N GLY A 91 12.35 -9.18 11.28
CA GLY A 91 12.42 -10.65 11.36
C GLY A 91 11.54 -11.42 10.36
N ARG A 92 10.79 -10.74 9.48
CA ARG A 92 9.80 -11.37 8.58
C ARG A 92 10.20 -11.40 7.10
N GLY A 93 11.48 -11.22 6.76
CA GLY A 93 11.98 -11.29 5.38
C GLY A 93 11.63 -12.60 4.64
N ARG A 94 11.61 -13.75 5.33
CA ARG A 94 11.17 -15.04 4.74
C ARG A 94 9.71 -15.00 4.31
N TYR A 95 8.84 -14.40 5.13
CA TYR A 95 7.42 -14.23 4.83
C TYR A 95 7.22 -13.29 3.64
N ILE A 96 7.98 -12.19 3.57
CA ILE A 96 7.95 -11.28 2.41
C ILE A 96 8.33 -12.02 1.12
N ARG A 97 9.40 -12.82 1.14
CA ARG A 97 9.81 -13.60 -0.03
C ARG A 97 8.72 -14.58 -0.48
N GLN A 98 8.11 -15.28 0.46
CA GLN A 98 7.10 -16.30 0.15
C GLN A 98 5.76 -15.70 -0.30
N VAL A 99 5.35 -14.59 0.29
CA VAL A 99 3.98 -14.07 0.10
C VAL A 99 3.95 -12.94 -0.90
N TYR A 100 4.99 -12.10 -0.95
CA TYR A 100 5.03 -10.91 -1.79
C TYR A 100 5.90 -11.08 -3.05
N TYR A 101 6.83 -12.04 -3.08
CA TYR A 101 7.68 -12.33 -4.23
C TYR A 101 7.34 -13.64 -4.94
N GLN A 102 6.22 -14.29 -4.58
CA GLN A 102 5.67 -15.34 -5.43
C GLN A 102 5.26 -14.71 -6.76
N LYS A 103 6.14 -14.83 -7.76
CA LYS A 103 5.73 -14.83 -9.16
C LYS A 103 4.75 -15.98 -9.27
N GLY A 104 3.45 -15.68 -9.23
CA GLY A 104 2.46 -16.64 -9.67
C GLY A 104 2.93 -17.12 -11.05
N GLU A 105 3.03 -18.43 -11.21
CA GLU A 105 2.95 -19.02 -12.53
C GLU A 105 1.77 -18.34 -13.22
N ALA A 106 2.06 -17.69 -14.34
CA ALA A 106 1.04 -17.08 -15.15
C ALA A 106 0.12 -18.20 -15.65
N GLU A 107 -1.03 -18.35 -15.01
CA GLU A 107 -2.22 -18.96 -15.62
C GLU A 107 -3.04 -17.88 -16.34
#